data_AF-A0A944EC43-F1
#
_entry.id   AF-A0A944EC43-F1
#
_cell.length_a   1.000
_cell.length_b   1.000
_cell.length_c   1.000
_cell.angle_alpha   90.00
_cell.angle_beta   90.00
_cell.angle_gamma   90.00
#
_symmetry.space_group_name_H-M   'P 1'
#
loop_
_entity.id
_entity.type
_entity.pdbx_description
1 polymer ?
#
loop_
_entity_poly.entity_id
_entity_poly.type
_entity_poly.pdbx_seq_one_letter_code
_entity_poly.pdbx_strand_id
1 'polypeptide(L)'
;PDAACGAAAAYARDNGAGLVGGCTAPEGGLPASFTVTVRSTEPVGRSVVPGTENTRATATARAVVEPRCAAKPPGGARPPVEIVCEGDVLTIDPERPEDLARAVRALFTVRLAE
;
A
#
# COMPACT_ATOMS: atom_id res chain seq x y z
N PRO A 1 8.30 -3.67 -6.64
CA PRO A 1 8.37 -2.19 -6.49
C PRO A 1 7.73 -1.46 -7.68
N ASP A 2 8.21 -1.71 -8.90
CA ASP A 2 7.72 -1.01 -10.11
C ASP A 2 6.24 -1.27 -10.42
N ALA A 3 5.77 -2.51 -10.24
CA ALA A 3 4.35 -2.86 -10.41
C ALA A 3 3.41 -2.14 -9.42
N ALA A 4 3.86 -1.87 -8.19
CA ALA A 4 3.04 -1.21 -7.17
C ALA A 4 2.89 0.30 -7.44
N CYS A 5 3.95 0.95 -7.90
CA CYS A 5 3.92 2.36 -8.27
C CYS A 5 3.20 2.65 -9.60
N GLY A 6 2.99 1.62 -10.44
CA GLY A 6 2.38 1.78 -11.77
C GLY A 6 0.96 2.38 -11.78
N ALA A 7 0.20 2.19 -10.70
CA ALA A 7 -1.17 2.72 -10.60
C ALA A 7 -1.24 4.17 -10.07
N ALA A 8 -0.17 4.69 -9.45
CA ALA A 8 -0.21 5.99 -8.75
C ALA A 8 -0.60 7.14 -9.69
N ALA A 9 -0.14 7.11 -10.94
CA ALA A 9 -0.46 8.12 -11.95
C ALA A 9 -1.94 8.09 -12.36
N ALA A 10 -2.55 6.90 -12.41
CA ALA A 10 -3.98 6.77 -12.69
C ALA A 10 -4.81 7.34 -11.54
N TYR A 11 -4.53 6.93 -10.30
CA TYR A 11 -5.24 7.44 -9.13
C TYR A 11 -5.10 8.96 -8.96
N ALA A 12 -3.92 9.53 -9.23
CA ALA A 12 -3.74 10.97 -9.20
C ALA A 12 -4.68 11.67 -10.21
N ARG A 13 -4.74 11.18 -11.45
CA ARG A 13 -5.61 11.73 -12.50
C ARG A 13 -7.08 11.63 -12.15
N ASP A 14 -7.50 10.49 -11.59
CA ASP A 14 -8.89 10.28 -11.15
C ASP A 14 -9.30 11.28 -10.04
N ASN A 15 -8.32 11.82 -9.30
CA ASN A 15 -8.51 12.86 -8.27
C ASN A 15 -8.21 14.29 -8.77
N GLY A 16 -8.15 14.51 -10.09
CA GLY A 16 -7.86 15.85 -10.63
C GLY A 16 -6.47 16.36 -10.28
N ALA A 17 -5.49 15.47 -10.17
CA ALA A 17 -4.12 15.77 -9.82
C ALA A 17 -3.11 15.09 -10.76
N GLY A 18 -1.90 15.62 -10.81
CA GLY A 18 -0.75 14.99 -11.44
C GLY A 18 0.26 14.55 -10.39
N LEU A 19 0.98 13.44 -10.66
CA LEU A 19 2.15 13.10 -9.87
C LEU A 19 3.23 14.18 -10.02
N VAL A 20 3.84 14.55 -8.91
CA VAL A 20 5.03 15.40 -8.89
C VAL A 20 6.24 14.51 -8.66
N GLY A 21 7.08 14.39 -9.68
CA GLY A 21 8.18 13.43 -9.69
C GLY A 21 7.66 12.03 -9.98
N GLY A 22 7.55 11.19 -8.95
CA GLY A 22 7.12 9.80 -9.07
C GLY A 22 6.68 9.19 -7.75
N CYS A 23 6.53 7.87 -7.75
CA CYS A 23 6.28 7.09 -6.54
C CYS A 23 7.62 6.56 -6.02
N THR A 24 7.95 6.89 -4.78
CA THR A 24 9.18 6.44 -4.12
C THR A 24 8.86 5.24 -3.25
N ALA A 25 9.55 4.13 -3.50
CA ALA A 25 9.54 2.95 -2.66
C ALA A 25 10.97 2.69 -2.18
N PRO A 26 11.29 2.88 -0.88
CA PRO A 26 12.61 2.56 -0.35
C PRO A 26 12.95 1.10 -0.64
N GLU A 27 14.20 0.83 -1.00
CA GLU A 27 14.70 -0.53 -1.06
C GLU A 27 14.73 -1.13 0.34
N GLY A 28 14.29 -2.38 0.46
CA GLY A 28 14.17 -3.05 1.75
C GLY A 28 13.10 -4.14 1.71
N GLY A 29 13.22 -5.08 2.63
CA GLY A 29 12.18 -6.07 2.87
C GLY A 29 10.94 -5.45 3.54
N LEU A 30 10.16 -6.28 4.22
CA LEU A 30 9.01 -5.80 4.97
C LEU A 30 9.46 -5.14 6.29
N PRO A 31 8.78 -4.05 6.73
CA PRO A 31 7.63 -3.43 6.09
C PRO A 31 8.02 -2.54 4.90
N ALA A 32 7.29 -2.70 3.79
CA ALA A 32 7.49 -1.87 2.61
C ALA A 32 6.76 -0.54 2.77
N SER A 33 7.28 0.54 2.18
CA SER A 33 6.57 1.82 2.15
C SER A 33 6.60 2.46 0.78
N PHE A 34 5.58 3.27 0.51
CA PHE A 34 5.37 3.94 -0.77
C PHE A 34 4.96 5.38 -0.49
N THR A 35 5.71 6.33 -1.03
CA THR A 35 5.42 7.76 -0.89
C THR A 35 5.11 8.34 -2.26
N VAL A 36 4.00 9.06 -2.35
CA VAL A 36 3.59 9.78 -3.55
C VAL A 36 3.34 11.25 -3.21
N THR A 37 3.76 12.13 -4.11
CA THR A 37 3.42 13.55 -4.06
C THR A 37 2.57 13.87 -5.26
N VAL A 38 1.44 14.52 -5.04
CA VAL A 38 0.51 14.93 -6.10
C VAL A 38 0.27 16.42 -6.04
N ARG A 39 -0.01 17.02 -7.19
CA ARG A 39 -0.38 18.42 -7.33
C ARG A 39 -1.67 18.55 -8.12
N SER A 40 -2.61 19.34 -7.62
CA SER A 40 -3.88 19.59 -8.29
C SER A 40 -3.64 20.15 -9.70
N THR A 41 -4.38 19.66 -10.70
CA THR A 41 -4.26 20.17 -12.06
C THR A 41 -4.86 21.57 -12.17
N GLU A 42 -5.96 21.79 -11.46
CA GLU A 42 -6.61 23.08 -11.31
C GLU A 42 -6.07 23.85 -10.09
N PRO A 43 -6.00 25.19 -10.16
CA PRO A 43 -5.74 26.01 -8.98
C PRO A 43 -6.85 25.83 -7.94
N VAL A 44 -6.58 26.21 -6.69
CA VAL A 44 -7.56 26.16 -5.58
C VAL A 44 -8.81 27.03 -5.82
N GLY A 45 -8.83 27.77 -6.93
CA GLY A 45 -10.01 28.34 -7.56
C GLY A 45 -9.87 29.84 -7.82
N ARG A 46 -10.98 30.46 -8.22
CA ARG A 46 -11.22 31.90 -7.97
C ARG A 46 -11.44 32.08 -6.47
N SER A 47 -10.38 31.84 -5.72
CA SER A 47 -10.39 31.98 -4.28
C SER A 47 -10.83 33.39 -3.91
N VAL A 48 -11.64 33.50 -2.84
CA VAL A 48 -11.97 34.80 -2.25
C VAL A 48 -10.73 35.50 -1.68
N VAL A 49 -9.61 34.76 -1.53
CA VAL A 49 -8.31 35.27 -1.11
C VAL A 49 -7.55 35.74 -2.35
N PRO A 50 -7.34 37.06 -2.52
CA PRO A 50 -6.58 37.61 -3.63
C PRO A 50 -5.17 37.01 -3.70
N GLY A 51 -4.68 36.71 -4.91
CA GLY A 51 -3.33 36.21 -5.15
C GLY A 51 -3.19 34.69 -5.13
N THR A 52 -4.27 33.95 -4.96
CA THR A 52 -4.26 32.46 -4.96
C THR A 52 -4.84 31.84 -6.23
N GLU A 53 -5.15 32.66 -7.23
CA GLU A 53 -5.78 32.27 -8.50
C GLU A 53 -4.89 31.32 -9.31
N ASN A 54 -3.57 31.38 -9.09
CA ASN A 54 -2.58 30.50 -9.73
C ASN A 54 -2.00 29.44 -8.76
N THR A 55 -2.44 29.45 -7.51
CA THR A 55 -1.94 28.54 -6.48
C THR A 55 -2.59 27.17 -6.64
N ARG A 56 -1.78 26.13 -6.74
CA ARG A 56 -2.21 24.74 -6.82
C ARG A 56 -1.89 24.04 -5.51
N ALA A 57 -2.79 23.17 -5.08
CA ALA A 57 -2.58 22.37 -3.88
C ALA A 57 -1.56 21.26 -4.18
N THR A 58 -0.66 21.02 -3.24
CA THR A 58 0.26 19.88 -3.26
C THR A 58 0.00 19.05 -2.01
N ALA A 59 -0.07 17.73 -2.16
CA ALA A 59 -0.25 16.81 -1.06
C ALA A 59 0.74 15.64 -1.20
N THR A 60 1.23 15.17 -0.06
CA THR A 60 2.08 13.99 0.03
C THR A 60 1.36 12.93 0.84
N ALA A 61 1.37 11.69 0.36
CA ALA A 61 0.79 10.55 1.06
C ALA A 61 1.81 9.42 1.14
N ARG A 62 1.84 8.75 2.30
CA ARG A 62 2.69 7.59 2.54
C ARG A 62 1.85 6.39 2.95
N ALA A 63 2.00 5.29 2.23
CA ALA A 63 1.41 4.01 2.58
C ALA A 63 2.50 3.07 3.11
N VAL A 64 2.19 2.33 4.18
CA VAL A 64 3.08 1.31 4.73
C VAL A 64 2.36 -0.04 4.68
N VAL A 65 3.06 -1.05 4.18
CA VAL A 65 2.61 -2.45 4.13
C VAL A 65 3.39 -3.24 5.16
N GLU A 66 2.70 -3.64 6.22
CA GLU A 66 3.26 -4.38 7.34
C GLU A 66 2.79 -5.85 7.31
N PRO A 67 3.70 -6.81 7.54
CA PRO A 67 3.31 -8.20 7.72
C PRO A 67 2.52 -8.30 9.02
N ARG A 68 1.31 -8.86 8.96
CA ARG A 68 0.52 -9.13 10.17
C ARG A 68 0.97 -10.39 10.87
N CYS A 69 1.75 -11.22 10.16
CA CYS A 69 2.02 -12.57 10.57
C CYS A 69 3.48 -12.94 10.49
N ALA A 70 3.89 -13.84 11.38
CA ALA A 70 5.20 -14.49 11.36
C ALA A 70 5.01 -15.97 11.04
N ALA A 71 5.73 -16.47 10.03
CA ALA A 71 5.72 -17.89 9.71
C ALA A 71 6.57 -18.67 10.72
N LYS A 72 6.06 -19.79 11.22
CA LYS A 72 6.90 -20.79 11.88
C LYS A 72 7.54 -21.71 10.83
N PRO A 73 8.82 -22.10 10.98
CA PRO A 73 9.42 -23.06 10.08
C PRO A 73 8.64 -24.39 10.11
N PRO A 74 8.26 -24.96 8.95
CA PRO A 74 7.57 -26.23 8.91
C PRO A 74 8.48 -27.40 9.34
N GLY A 75 7.92 -28.36 10.08
CA GLY A 75 8.58 -29.64 10.38
C GLY A 75 8.15 -30.75 9.40
N GLY A 76 9.01 -31.14 8.44
CA GLY A 76 8.81 -32.31 7.58
C GLY A 76 8.39 -32.03 6.14
N ALA A 77 8.04 -33.09 5.39
CA ALA A 77 7.96 -33.05 3.92
C ALA A 77 6.75 -32.28 3.34
N ARG A 78 5.61 -32.20 4.06
CA ARG A 78 4.40 -31.40 3.71
C ARG A 78 3.52 -31.09 4.94
N PRO A 79 4.04 -30.56 6.05
CA PRO A 79 3.18 -30.20 7.18
C PRO A 79 2.29 -29.00 6.79
N PRO A 80 1.08 -28.90 7.37
CA PRO A 80 0.32 -27.66 7.37
C PRO A 80 1.18 -26.52 7.92
N VAL A 81 1.08 -25.36 7.28
CA VAL A 81 1.80 -24.16 7.75
C VAL A 81 0.88 -23.40 8.69
N GLU A 82 1.34 -23.23 9.92
CA GLU A 82 0.68 -22.35 10.88
C GLU A 82 1.29 -20.96 10.82
N ILE A 83 0.43 -19.98 10.60
CA ILE A 83 0.76 -18.57 10.53
C ILE A 83 0.00 -17.88 11.66
N VAL A 84 0.71 -17.22 12.58
CA VAL A 84 0.07 -16.45 13.66
C VAL A 84 -0.06 -15.01 13.19
N CYS A 85 -1.29 -14.52 13.10
CA CYS A 85 -1.64 -13.17 12.66
C CYS A 85 -2.38 -12.44 13.79
N GLU A 86 -1.78 -11.42 14.39
CA GLU A 86 -2.41 -10.63 15.48
C GLU A 86 -3.04 -11.46 16.63
N GLY A 87 -2.55 -12.68 16.86
CA GLY A 87 -3.04 -13.61 17.88
C GLY A 87 -3.94 -14.74 17.35
N ASP A 88 -4.47 -14.61 16.14
CA ASP A 88 -5.24 -15.66 15.47
C ASP A 88 -4.31 -16.64 14.73
N VAL A 89 -4.62 -17.94 14.80
CA VAL A 89 -3.89 -18.98 14.08
C VAL A 89 -4.56 -19.25 12.74
N LEU A 90 -3.84 -18.98 11.67
CA LEU A 90 -4.22 -19.30 10.30
C LEU A 90 -3.44 -20.55 9.86
N THR A 91 -4.16 -21.65 9.60
CA THR A 91 -3.57 -22.89 9.09
C THR A 91 -3.75 -22.96 7.58
N ILE A 92 -2.65 -23.15 6.84
CA ILE A 92 -2.65 -23.39 5.40
C ILE A 92 -2.25 -24.84 5.16
N ASP A 93 -3.20 -25.65 4.71
CA ASP A 93 -2.95 -27.03 4.34
C ASP A 93 -2.63 -27.13 2.83
N PRO A 94 -1.45 -27.64 2.43
CA PRO A 94 -1.10 -27.82 1.02
C PRO A 94 -2.03 -28.79 0.26
N GLU A 95 -2.83 -29.61 0.95
CA GLU A 95 -3.84 -30.49 0.36
C GLU A 95 -5.21 -29.80 0.17
N ARG A 96 -5.38 -28.56 0.65
CA ARG A 96 -6.62 -27.77 0.57
C ARG A 96 -6.41 -26.38 -0.08
N PRO A 97 -6.57 -26.28 -1.42
CA PRO A 97 -6.29 -25.05 -2.17
C PRO A 97 -7.10 -23.81 -1.74
N GLU A 98 -8.30 -24.02 -1.21
CA GLU A 98 -9.19 -22.98 -0.71
C GLU A 98 -8.64 -22.23 0.52
N ASP A 99 -7.77 -22.88 1.30
CA ASP A 99 -7.12 -22.25 2.46
C ASP A 99 -6.16 -21.14 2.03
N LEU A 100 -5.48 -21.31 0.88
CA LEU A 100 -4.55 -20.32 0.35
C LEU A 100 -5.27 -19.03 -0.05
N ALA A 101 -6.39 -19.12 -0.77
CA ALA A 101 -7.14 -17.95 -1.24
C ALA A 101 -7.73 -17.12 -0.08
N ARG A 102 -8.14 -17.79 1.01
CA ARG A 102 -8.61 -17.14 2.24
C ARG A 102 -7.46 -16.48 3.01
N ALA A 103 -6.30 -17.15 3.05
CA ALA A 103 -5.13 -16.68 3.77
C ALA A 103 -4.60 -15.34 3.24
N VAL A 104 -4.44 -15.17 1.92
CA VAL A 104 -3.74 -13.99 1.34
C VAL A 104 -4.32 -12.64 1.77
N ARG A 105 -5.64 -12.55 1.98
CA ARG A 105 -6.30 -11.32 2.44
C ARG A 105 -6.04 -11.00 3.92
N ALA A 106 -5.74 -12.02 4.72
CA ALA A 106 -5.51 -11.89 6.16
C ALA A 106 -4.05 -11.59 6.51
N LEU A 107 -3.10 -11.76 5.58
CA LEU A 107 -1.66 -11.72 5.89
C LEU A 107 -1.07 -10.32 6.05
N PHE A 108 -1.69 -9.29 5.47
CA PHE A 108 -1.14 -7.94 5.41
C PHE A 108 -2.16 -6.89 5.83
N THR A 109 -1.70 -5.87 6.55
CA THR A 109 -2.47 -4.64 6.81
C THR A 109 -1.89 -3.54 5.94
N VAL A 110 -2.78 -2.77 5.31
CA VAL A 110 -2.40 -1.55 4.58
C VAL A 110 -2.93 -0.37 5.37
N ARG A 111 -2.05 0.56 5.73
CA ARG A 111 -2.41 1.79 6.43
C ARG A 111 -1.75 3.00 5.81
N LEU A 112 -2.43 4.15 5.91
CA LEU A 112 -1.82 5.45 5.69
C LEU A 112 -0.96 5.80 6.91
N ALA A 113 0.20 6.37 6.65
CA ALA A 113 1.14 6.84 7.66
C ALA A 113 1.51 8.29 7.35
N GLU A 114 1.92 9.01 8.40
CA GLU A 114 2.55 10.33 8.26
C GLU A 114 4.02 10.21 7.82
#